data_AF-A0A8E2ARM0-F1
#
_entry.id   AF-A0A8E2ARM0-F1
#
_cell.length_a   1.000
_cell.length_b   1.000
_cell.length_c   1.000
_cell.angle_alpha   90.00
_cell.angle_beta   90.00
_cell.angle_gamma   90.00
#
_symmetry.space_group_name_H-M   'P 1'
#
loop_
_entity.id
_entity.type
_entity.pdbx_description
1 polymer ?
#
loop_
_entity_poly.entity_id
_entity_poly.type
_entity_poly.pdbx_seq_one_letter_code
_entity_poly.pdbx_strand_id
1 'polypeptide(L)'
;MPSLSDLDRVILRTFVPLTAGAGPAPVALAQPTSTLPVSFPPHPRSLSHVASVIRAFTTELYSASLRDSVCSVCAQLHPSSDVQWRAAQSFDFSLLDRSGTGCVRAERLSSADLVPDVQGFILEHRATRIGNGGDLELQICGPCERSLRKKRMPVLALANGLWLGDVPPVLRDLSFVEKLCISRYRHNICVVKLSQGQRKLSGNAIVFGQPI
;
A
#
# COMPACT_ATOMS: atom_id res chain seq x y z
N MET A 1 -26.99 -11.44 -1.76
CA MET A 1 -26.58 -10.26 -0.96
C MET A 1 -25.64 -10.76 0.13
N PRO A 2 -24.32 -10.90 -0.12
CA PRO A 2 -23.40 -11.25 0.93
C PRO A 2 -22.96 -10.00 1.70
N SER A 3 -22.85 -10.21 3.00
CA SER A 3 -22.67 -9.28 4.10
C SER A 3 -21.20 -8.86 4.33
N LEU A 4 -21.08 -7.79 5.12
CA LEU A 4 -19.94 -6.94 5.43
C LEU A 4 -18.84 -7.54 6.34
N SER A 5 -18.51 -8.83 6.24
CA SER A 5 -17.72 -9.50 7.30
C SER A 5 -16.53 -10.35 6.86
N ASP A 6 -15.72 -9.91 5.89
CA ASP A 6 -14.49 -10.66 5.51
C ASP A 6 -13.34 -9.77 4.99
N LEU A 7 -13.12 -8.61 5.62
CA LEU A 7 -11.92 -7.78 5.35
C LEU A 7 -11.01 -7.80 6.56
N ASP A 8 -10.30 -8.91 6.75
CA ASP A 8 -9.15 -8.92 7.64
C ASP A 8 -7.94 -9.64 7.00
N ARG A 9 -6.90 -8.82 6.77
CA ARG A 9 -5.45 -9.11 6.75
C ARG A 9 -4.85 -9.82 5.54
N VAL A 10 -3.98 -9.08 4.82
CA VAL A 10 -2.50 -9.16 4.95
C VAL A 10 -1.92 -7.80 4.52
N ILE A 11 -1.31 -7.04 5.44
CA ILE A 11 -0.50 -5.86 5.12
C ILE A 11 0.95 -6.19 5.46
N LEU A 12 1.77 -6.46 4.44
CA LEU A 12 3.22 -6.34 4.57
C LEU A 12 3.57 -4.86 4.36
N ARG A 13 3.68 -4.12 5.47
CA ARG A 13 4.22 -2.76 5.48
C ARG A 13 5.72 -2.85 5.21
N THR A 14 6.15 -2.52 3.99
CA THR A 14 7.55 -2.18 3.74
C THR A 14 7.84 -0.83 4.39
N PHE A 15 8.82 -0.84 5.30
CA PHE A 15 9.38 0.37 5.90
C PHE A 15 9.99 1.23 4.79
N VAL A 16 9.42 2.41 4.55
CA VAL A 16 10.10 3.47 3.79
C VAL A 16 11.09 4.14 4.76
N PRO A 17 12.38 4.26 4.41
CA PRO A 17 13.32 4.99 5.24
C PRO A 17 12.94 6.47 5.25
N LEU A 18 12.66 7.02 6.44
CA LEU A 18 12.47 8.45 6.66
C LEU A 18 13.72 9.20 6.19
N THR A 19 13.58 10.00 5.15
CA THR A 19 14.57 11.03 4.83
C THR A 19 14.46 12.13 5.89
N ALA A 20 15.61 12.65 6.31
CA ALA A 20 15.74 13.67 7.34
C ALA A 20 15.16 15.03 6.87
N GLY A 21 13.83 15.16 6.93
CA GLY A 21 13.15 16.44 6.88
C GLY A 21 13.05 17.02 8.28
N ALA A 22 13.30 18.32 8.43
CA ALA A 22 13.19 19.05 9.69
C ALA A 22 11.84 18.75 10.37
N GLY A 23 11.90 18.06 11.51
CA GLY A 23 10.72 17.66 12.26
C GLY A 23 9.92 18.87 12.75
N PRO A 24 8.60 18.73 12.94
CA PRO A 24 7.83 19.74 13.64
C PRO A 24 8.44 19.97 15.03
N ALA A 25 8.43 21.22 15.48
CA ALA A 25 8.95 21.63 16.78
C ALA A 25 8.46 20.68 17.88
N PRO A 26 9.32 20.31 18.85
CA PRO A 26 8.96 19.40 19.91
C PRO A 26 7.71 19.93 20.63
N VAL A 27 6.62 19.16 20.58
CA VAL A 27 5.48 19.40 21.45
C VAL A 27 6.00 19.26 22.87
N ALA A 28 6.15 20.38 23.57
CA ALA A 28 6.55 20.40 24.96
C ALA A 28 5.51 19.58 25.73
N LEU A 29 5.93 18.41 26.21
CA LEU A 29 5.15 17.62 27.16
C LEU A 29 4.91 18.52 28.37
N ALA A 30 3.66 18.95 28.55
CA ALA A 30 3.28 19.72 29.72
C ALA A 30 3.69 18.92 30.96
N GLN A 31 4.58 19.49 31.77
CA GLN A 31 4.96 18.90 33.04
C GLN A 31 3.69 18.81 33.90
N PRO A 32 3.41 17.68 34.56
CA PRO A 32 2.23 17.56 35.42
C PRO A 32 2.39 18.51 36.62
N THR A 33 1.70 19.64 36.59
CA THR A 33 1.66 20.69 37.64
C THR A 33 0.83 20.30 38.87
N SER A 34 0.73 19.01 39.17
CA SER A 34 -0.07 18.50 40.29
C SER A 34 0.83 18.17 41.48
N THR A 35 0.95 19.10 42.44
CA THR A 35 1.66 18.91 43.72
C THR A 35 0.82 18.22 44.80
N LEU A 36 -0.36 17.70 44.47
CA LEU A 36 -1.21 16.98 45.42
C LEU A 36 -0.76 15.51 45.54
N PRO A 37 -0.74 14.93 46.77
CA PRO A 37 -0.42 13.53 46.96
C PRO A 37 -1.47 12.66 46.26
N VAL A 38 -1.10 12.08 45.12
CA VAL A 38 -1.96 11.16 44.39
C VAL A 38 -1.99 9.86 45.18
N SER A 39 -3.12 9.55 45.82
CA SER A 39 -3.28 8.27 46.52
C SER A 39 -3.17 7.14 45.51
N PHE A 40 -2.20 6.24 45.71
CA PHE A 40 -2.04 5.05 44.91
C PHE A 40 -2.66 3.83 45.63
N PRO A 41 -3.46 2.99 44.95
CA PRO A 41 -3.89 3.14 43.57
C PRO A 41 -4.92 4.27 43.38
N PRO A 42 -4.92 4.94 42.21
CA PRO A 42 -5.92 5.96 41.93
C PRO A 42 -7.32 5.36 42.01
N HIS A 43 -8.27 6.16 42.50
CA HIS A 43 -9.66 5.74 42.59
C HIS A 43 -10.19 5.38 41.20
N PRO A 44 -11.01 4.30 41.07
CA PRO A 44 -11.63 3.93 39.82
C PRO A 44 -12.36 5.13 39.20
N ARG A 45 -12.04 5.47 37.95
CA ARG A 45 -12.73 6.53 37.23
C ARG A 45 -14.19 6.11 37.02
N SER A 46 -15.09 7.08 36.97
CA SER A 46 -16.50 6.80 36.68
C SER A 46 -16.65 6.15 35.30
N LEU A 47 -17.64 5.27 35.16
CA LEU A 47 -17.96 4.63 33.88
C LEU A 47 -18.27 5.66 32.78
N SER A 48 -18.86 6.80 33.15
CA SER A 48 -19.10 7.92 32.23
C SER A 48 -17.80 8.52 31.67
N HIS A 49 -16.77 8.66 32.50
CA HIS A 49 -15.47 9.19 32.08
C HIS A 49 -14.75 8.20 31.17
N VAL A 50 -14.74 6.91 31.53
CA VAL A 50 -14.17 5.84 30.67
C VAL A 50 -14.89 5.82 29.31
N ALA A 51 -16.22 5.87 29.30
CA ALA A 51 -16.99 5.92 28.06
C ALA A 51 -16.74 7.18 27.23
N SER A 52 -16.42 8.32 27.85
CA SER A 52 -16.04 9.56 27.17
C SER A 52 -14.67 9.44 26.51
N VAL A 53 -13.69 8.88 27.23
CA VAL A 53 -12.33 8.66 26.71
C VAL A 53 -12.37 7.69 25.52
N ILE A 54 -13.11 6.57 25.65
CA ILE A 54 -13.29 5.62 24.56
C ILE A 54 -13.95 6.32 23.36
N ARG A 55 -15.01 7.09 23.58
CA ARG A 55 -15.68 7.83 22.49
C ARG A 55 -14.73 8.80 21.79
N ALA A 56 -14.02 9.65 22.52
CA ALA A 56 -13.06 10.58 21.96
C ALA A 56 -11.99 9.85 21.13
N PHE A 57 -11.40 8.79 21.70
CA PHE A 57 -10.42 7.95 21.01
C PHE A 57 -10.99 7.32 19.74
N THR A 58 -12.20 6.75 19.79
CA THR A 58 -12.84 6.18 18.60
C THR A 58 -13.13 7.26 17.56
N THR A 59 -13.64 8.43 17.94
CA THR A 59 -13.89 9.54 17.02
C THR A 59 -12.60 10.00 16.33
N GLU A 60 -11.49 10.07 17.05
CA GLU A 60 -10.18 10.38 16.47
C GLU A 60 -9.68 9.24 15.56
N LEU A 61 -9.86 7.98 15.94
CA LEU A 61 -9.48 6.84 15.10
C LEU A 61 -10.32 6.69 13.82
N TYR A 62 -11.58 7.12 13.84
CA TYR A 62 -12.46 7.15 12.67
C TYR A 62 -12.38 8.46 11.89
N SER A 63 -11.52 9.39 12.31
CA SER A 63 -11.33 10.67 11.64
C SER A 63 -10.87 10.48 10.19
N ALA A 64 -11.28 11.41 9.33
CA ALA A 64 -10.87 11.42 7.92
C ALA A 64 -9.33 11.50 7.76
N SER A 65 -8.59 11.96 8.77
CA SER A 65 -7.13 12.05 8.78
C SER A 65 -6.40 10.71 8.81
N LEU A 66 -7.06 9.62 9.23
CA LEU A 66 -6.49 8.27 9.22
C LEU A 66 -6.98 7.44 8.03
N ARG A 67 -7.83 8.01 7.17
CA ARG A 67 -8.26 7.32 5.97
C ARG A 67 -7.09 7.31 4.98
N ASP A 68 -6.92 6.16 4.35
CA ASP A 68 -6.00 6.01 3.24
C ASP A 68 -6.79 6.05 1.93
N SER A 69 -6.15 6.61 0.91
CA SER A 69 -6.62 6.63 -0.46
C SER A 69 -5.56 5.99 -1.37
N VAL A 70 -6.01 5.33 -2.43
CA VAL A 70 -5.12 4.71 -3.41
C VAL A 70 -4.72 5.74 -4.47
N CYS A 71 -3.45 5.76 -4.86
CA CYS A 71 -2.99 6.55 -5.99
C CYS A 71 -3.15 5.78 -7.31
N SER A 72 -3.72 6.41 -8.33
CA SER A 72 -3.92 5.83 -9.67
C SER A 72 -2.61 5.50 -10.39
N VAL A 73 -1.52 6.20 -10.06
CA VAL A 73 -0.24 6.08 -10.79
C VAL A 73 0.67 5.03 -10.17
N CYS A 74 0.75 4.96 -8.84
CA CYS A 74 1.64 4.03 -8.13
C CYS A 74 0.91 2.90 -7.39
N ALA A 75 -0.42 2.89 -7.36
CA ALA A 75 -1.26 1.95 -6.62
C ALA A 75 -0.99 1.86 -5.10
N GLN A 76 -0.20 2.79 -4.54
CA GLN A 76 0.07 2.81 -3.11
C GLN A 76 -1.03 3.50 -2.33
N LEU A 77 -1.21 3.05 -1.08
CA LEU A 77 -2.03 3.72 -0.09
C LEU A 77 -1.27 4.91 0.48
N HIS A 78 -1.90 6.07 0.43
CA HIS A 78 -1.42 7.31 1.02
C HIS A 78 -2.51 7.90 1.91
N PRO A 79 -2.18 8.68 2.94
CA PRO A 79 -3.17 9.41 3.72
C PRO A 79 -4.08 10.22 2.79
N SER A 80 -5.39 10.15 2.97
CA SER A 80 -6.36 10.82 2.08
C SER A 80 -6.11 12.32 1.94
N SER A 81 -5.45 12.95 2.92
CA SER A 81 -5.01 14.36 2.85
C SER A 81 -3.93 14.64 1.81
N ASP A 82 -3.11 13.65 1.44
CA ASP A 82 -2.01 13.76 0.46
C ASP A 82 -2.40 13.26 -0.94
N VAL A 83 -3.67 12.91 -1.14
CA VAL A 83 -4.16 12.38 -2.42
C VAL A 83 -5.31 13.23 -2.93
N GLN A 84 -5.19 13.71 -4.17
CA GLN A 84 -6.18 14.62 -4.74
C GLN A 84 -6.69 14.11 -6.08
N TRP A 85 -7.96 14.41 -6.35
CA TRP A 85 -8.56 14.19 -7.66
C TRP A 85 -8.04 15.24 -8.64
N ARG A 86 -7.68 14.77 -9.83
CA ARG A 86 -7.17 15.57 -10.93
C ARG A 86 -7.79 15.12 -12.24
N ALA A 87 -8.18 16.08 -13.07
CA ALA A 87 -8.53 15.79 -14.44
C ALA A 87 -7.32 15.20 -15.16
N ALA A 88 -7.54 14.12 -15.91
CA ALA A 88 -6.47 13.44 -16.61
C ALA A 88 -5.74 14.43 -17.53
N GLN A 89 -6.47 15.24 -18.27
CA GLN A 89 -5.97 16.25 -19.20
C GLN A 89 -4.92 17.23 -18.63
N SER A 90 -4.83 17.35 -17.30
CA SER A 90 -3.84 18.21 -16.63
C SER A 90 -2.40 17.68 -16.66
N PHE A 91 -2.18 16.43 -17.08
CA PHE A 91 -0.86 15.81 -17.18
C PHE A 91 -0.60 15.23 -18.57
N ASP A 92 0.68 15.16 -18.89
CA ASP A 92 1.16 14.43 -20.06
C ASP A 92 1.29 12.93 -19.72
N PHE A 93 0.35 12.11 -20.19
CA PHE A 93 0.36 10.67 -19.96
C PHE A 93 1.13 9.86 -20.97
N SER A 94 1.72 10.48 -21.99
CA SER A 94 2.63 9.77 -22.88
C SER A 94 3.74 9.03 -22.10
N LEU A 95 4.10 9.56 -20.92
CA LEU A 95 5.03 8.94 -20.00
C LEU A 95 4.51 7.63 -19.39
N LEU A 96 3.20 7.49 -19.17
CA LEU A 96 2.59 6.29 -18.58
C LEU A 96 2.17 5.26 -19.62
N ASP A 97 2.24 5.61 -20.91
CA ASP A 97 2.05 4.68 -22.01
C ASP A 97 3.33 3.86 -22.21
N ARG A 98 3.19 2.55 -22.12
CA ARG A 98 4.29 1.57 -22.27
C ARG A 98 3.94 0.50 -23.30
N SER A 99 3.05 0.85 -24.22
CA SER A 99 2.66 0.02 -25.36
C SER A 99 3.90 -0.50 -26.10
N GLY A 100 3.97 -1.82 -26.30
CA GLY A 100 5.05 -2.49 -27.03
C GLY A 100 6.36 -2.72 -26.25
N THR A 101 6.38 -2.47 -24.93
CA THR A 101 7.59 -2.66 -24.11
C THR A 101 7.61 -3.98 -23.32
N GLY A 102 6.57 -4.81 -23.39
CA GLY A 102 6.46 -6.03 -22.58
C GLY A 102 6.14 -5.79 -21.10
N CYS A 103 5.98 -4.53 -20.67
CA CYS A 103 5.78 -4.18 -19.26
C CYS A 103 4.44 -4.67 -18.71
N VAL A 104 3.39 -4.73 -19.53
CA VAL A 104 2.08 -5.26 -19.14
C VAL A 104 1.61 -6.24 -20.20
N ARG A 105 1.27 -7.44 -19.75
CA ARG A 105 0.90 -8.56 -20.60
C ARG A 105 -0.54 -8.97 -20.28
N ALA A 106 -1.29 -9.30 -21.32
CA ALA A 106 -2.62 -9.87 -21.14
C ALA A 106 -2.53 -11.25 -20.50
N GLU A 107 -3.59 -11.63 -19.77
CA GLU A 107 -3.74 -12.98 -19.27
C GLU A 107 -3.77 -13.98 -20.43
N ARG A 108 -3.16 -15.14 -20.20
CA ARG A 108 -3.08 -16.24 -21.15
C ARG A 108 -3.97 -17.37 -20.66
N LEU A 109 -4.91 -17.82 -21.48
CA LEU A 109 -5.88 -18.86 -21.09
C LEU A 109 -5.46 -20.26 -21.59
N SER A 110 -4.64 -20.33 -22.63
CA SER A 110 -4.13 -21.57 -23.21
C SER A 110 -2.63 -21.49 -23.51
N SER A 111 -1.96 -22.65 -23.50
CA SER A 111 -0.56 -22.78 -23.92
C SER A 111 -0.31 -22.52 -25.41
N ALA A 112 -1.36 -22.37 -26.22
CA ALA A 112 -1.24 -21.94 -27.61
C ALA A 112 -1.35 -20.41 -27.77
N ASP A 113 -1.91 -19.72 -26.77
CA ASP A 113 -2.20 -18.30 -26.89
C ASP A 113 -0.90 -17.50 -26.90
N LEU A 114 -0.87 -16.51 -27.79
CA LEU A 114 0.10 -15.43 -27.72
C LEU A 114 -0.13 -14.62 -26.44
N VAL A 115 0.93 -14.00 -25.95
CA VAL A 115 0.86 -13.11 -24.78
C VAL A 115 1.01 -11.68 -25.28
N PRO A 116 -0.07 -11.04 -25.74
CA PRO A 116 0.01 -9.69 -26.28
C PRO A 116 0.25 -8.67 -25.18
N ASP A 117 0.91 -7.58 -25.55
CA ASP A 117 1.06 -6.41 -24.70
C ASP A 117 -0.26 -5.66 -24.60
N VAL A 118 -0.65 -5.32 -23.37
CA VAL A 118 -1.79 -4.43 -23.14
C VAL A 118 -1.40 -3.02 -23.56
N GLN A 119 -2.24 -2.42 -24.40
CA GLN A 119 -2.02 -1.08 -24.94
C GLN A 119 -2.60 -0.01 -24.00
N GLY A 120 -1.98 1.18 -24.01
CA GLY A 120 -2.47 2.37 -23.32
C GLY A 120 -1.81 2.65 -21.97
N PHE A 121 -2.46 3.52 -21.19
CA PHE A 121 -1.93 4.00 -19.91
C PHE A 121 -2.11 2.96 -18.80
N ILE A 122 -1.02 2.72 -18.07
CA ILE A 122 -1.04 1.76 -16.96
C ILE A 122 -1.44 2.51 -15.68
N LEU A 123 -2.70 2.38 -15.29
CA LEU A 123 -3.31 3.06 -14.15
C LEU A 123 -4.09 2.09 -13.26
N GLU A 124 -4.13 2.38 -11.96
CA GLU A 124 -4.96 1.65 -10.99
C GLU A 124 -6.42 2.08 -11.13
N HIS A 125 -7.23 1.21 -11.73
CA HIS A 125 -8.61 1.47 -12.11
C HIS A 125 -9.50 1.91 -10.93
N ARG A 126 -9.26 1.41 -9.71
CA ARG A 126 -10.05 1.76 -8.51
C ARG A 126 -9.83 3.20 -8.06
N ALA A 127 -8.74 3.82 -8.50
CA ALA A 127 -8.40 5.21 -8.25
C ALA A 127 -8.70 6.12 -9.47
N THR A 128 -9.57 5.67 -10.36
CA THR A 128 -10.05 6.42 -11.53
C THR A 128 -11.57 6.53 -11.51
N ARG A 129 -12.11 7.62 -12.07
CA ARG A 129 -13.56 7.81 -12.25
C ARG A 129 -13.84 8.74 -13.43
N ILE A 130 -15.06 8.70 -13.95
CA ILE A 130 -15.53 9.69 -14.92
C ILE A 130 -16.16 10.85 -14.12
N GLY A 131 -15.66 12.05 -14.31
CA GLY A 131 -16.18 13.27 -13.71
C GLY A 131 -17.50 13.73 -14.36
N ASN A 132 -18.15 14.72 -13.76
CA ASN A 132 -19.46 15.22 -14.22
C ASN A 132 -19.46 15.76 -15.67
N GLY A 133 -18.28 16.13 -16.19
CA GLY A 133 -18.08 16.60 -17.57
C GLY A 133 -17.76 15.50 -18.59
N GLY A 134 -17.77 14.22 -18.19
CA GLY A 134 -17.34 13.10 -19.05
C GLY A 134 -15.82 12.88 -19.07
N ASP A 135 -15.07 13.74 -18.39
CA ASP A 135 -13.61 13.66 -18.33
C ASP A 135 -13.13 12.59 -17.35
N LEU A 136 -12.06 11.88 -17.72
CA LEU A 136 -11.39 10.95 -16.81
C LEU A 136 -10.73 11.75 -15.67
N GLU A 137 -11.11 11.44 -14.43
CA GLU A 137 -10.47 11.95 -13.21
C GLU A 137 -9.67 10.84 -12.53
N LEU A 138 -8.51 11.24 -12.01
CA LEU A 138 -7.54 10.36 -11.39
C LEU A 138 -7.27 10.83 -9.97
N GLN A 139 -7.22 9.90 -9.03
CA GLN A 139 -6.81 10.16 -7.66
C GLN A 139 -5.27 10.00 -7.58
N ILE A 140 -4.53 11.09 -7.40
CA ILE A 140 -3.05 11.12 -7.49
C ILE A 140 -2.43 11.60 -6.18
N CYS A 141 -1.40 10.91 -5.70
CA CYS A 141 -0.65 11.33 -4.51
C CYS A 141 0.35 12.46 -4.81
N GLY A 142 0.70 13.25 -3.79
CA GLY A 142 1.64 14.37 -3.91
C GLY A 142 3.00 14.03 -4.56
N PRO A 143 3.64 12.88 -4.28
CA PRO A 143 4.87 12.45 -4.96
C PRO A 143 4.71 12.19 -6.48
N CYS A 144 3.64 11.49 -6.88
CA CYS A 144 3.36 11.21 -8.28
C CYS A 144 2.99 12.49 -9.03
N GLU A 145 2.14 13.34 -8.44
CA GLU A 145 1.75 14.63 -9.04
C GLU A 145 2.99 15.50 -9.29
N ARG A 146 3.89 15.65 -8.31
CA ARG A 146 5.12 16.43 -8.48
C ARG A 146 6.03 15.91 -9.60
N SER A 147 6.12 14.59 -9.76
CA SER A 147 6.91 13.96 -10.82
C SER A 147 6.29 14.19 -12.20
N LEU A 148 4.97 13.98 -12.32
CA LEU A 148 4.23 14.19 -13.56
C LEU A 148 4.25 15.64 -14.02
N ARG A 149 4.10 16.62 -13.11
CA ARG A 149 4.24 18.06 -13.43
C ARG A 149 5.62 18.40 -13.98
N LYS A 150 6.66 17.69 -13.56
CA LYS A 150 8.03 17.83 -14.06
C LYS A 150 8.29 17.03 -15.35
N LYS A 151 7.26 16.41 -15.94
CA LYS A 151 7.37 15.50 -17.08
C LYS A 151 8.37 14.38 -16.85
N ARG A 152 8.39 13.83 -15.63
CA ARG A 152 9.24 12.69 -15.23
C ARG A 152 8.38 11.53 -14.77
N MET A 153 8.81 10.33 -15.16
CA MET A 153 8.22 9.08 -14.69
C MET A 153 8.37 8.97 -13.15
N PRO A 154 7.28 8.84 -12.39
CA PRO A 154 7.38 8.54 -10.96
C PRO A 154 8.07 7.19 -10.74
N VAL A 155 8.96 7.10 -9.74
CA VAL A 155 9.78 5.89 -9.49
C VAL A 155 8.93 4.65 -9.25
N LEU A 156 7.82 4.82 -8.54
CA LEU A 156 6.90 3.74 -8.16
C LEU A 156 5.67 3.67 -9.07
N ALA A 157 5.72 4.27 -10.26
CA ALA A 157 4.61 4.18 -11.21
C ALA A 157 4.40 2.72 -11.65
N LEU A 158 3.14 2.32 -11.79
CA LEU A 158 2.76 1.01 -12.33
C LEU A 158 3.38 0.77 -13.71
N ALA A 159 3.52 1.85 -14.49
CA ALA A 159 4.18 1.86 -15.79
C ALA A 159 5.66 1.41 -15.77
N ASN A 160 6.34 1.39 -14.62
CA ASN A 160 7.71 0.87 -14.49
C ASN A 160 7.78 -0.67 -14.41
N GLY A 161 6.80 -1.38 -14.95
CA GLY A 161 6.71 -2.85 -14.83
C GLY A 161 6.35 -3.31 -13.41
N LEU A 162 5.73 -2.43 -12.62
CA LEU A 162 5.25 -2.74 -11.27
C LEU A 162 3.78 -3.19 -11.27
N TRP A 163 3.12 -3.17 -12.43
CA TRP A 163 1.77 -3.70 -12.59
C TRP A 163 1.77 -5.23 -12.63
N LEU A 164 1.05 -5.84 -11.70
CA LEU A 164 0.88 -7.29 -11.59
C LEU A 164 -0.48 -7.78 -12.09
N GLY A 165 -1.45 -6.88 -12.29
CA GLY A 165 -2.84 -7.22 -12.58
C GLY A 165 -3.65 -7.59 -11.35
N ASP A 166 -4.95 -7.78 -11.54
CA ASP A 166 -5.82 -8.34 -10.51
C ASP A 166 -5.54 -9.84 -10.32
N VAL A 167 -5.78 -10.33 -9.10
CA VAL A 167 -5.69 -11.77 -8.82
C VAL A 167 -6.83 -12.50 -9.55
N PRO A 168 -6.52 -13.44 -10.47
CA PRO A 168 -7.53 -14.19 -11.19
C PRO A 168 -8.49 -14.92 -10.24
N PRO A 169 -9.79 -15.06 -10.58
CA PRO A 169 -10.76 -15.72 -9.72
C PRO A 169 -10.34 -17.13 -9.30
N VAL A 170 -9.74 -17.89 -10.24
CA VAL A 170 -9.21 -19.24 -10.00
C VAL A 170 -8.07 -19.29 -8.97
N LEU A 171 -7.37 -18.17 -8.73
CA LEU A 171 -6.27 -18.08 -7.75
C LEU A 171 -6.71 -17.48 -6.41
N ARG A 172 -7.93 -16.93 -6.32
CA ARG A 172 -8.39 -16.18 -5.16
C ARG A 172 -8.57 -17.05 -3.92
N ASP A 173 -9.16 -18.23 -4.10
CA ASP A 173 -9.63 -19.09 -3.00
C ASP A 173 -8.69 -20.26 -2.68
N LEU A 174 -7.44 -20.20 -3.14
CA LEU A 174 -6.46 -21.24 -2.86
C LEU A 174 -6.01 -21.20 -1.39
N SER A 175 -5.99 -22.38 -0.77
CA SER A 175 -5.36 -22.61 0.52
C SER A 175 -3.87 -22.30 0.48
N PHE A 176 -3.25 -22.11 1.65
CA PHE A 176 -1.81 -21.87 1.73
C PHE A 176 -0.99 -22.99 1.05
N VAL A 177 -1.41 -24.25 1.23
CA VAL A 177 -0.74 -25.40 0.63
C VAL A 177 -0.88 -25.39 -0.90
N GLU A 178 -2.07 -25.10 -1.42
CA GLU A 178 -2.29 -25.02 -2.88
C GLU A 178 -1.50 -23.88 -3.51
N LYS A 179 -1.47 -22.70 -2.88
CA LYS A 179 -0.63 -21.56 -3.30
C LYS A 179 0.84 -21.96 -3.39
N LEU A 180 1.34 -22.73 -2.42
CA LEU A 180 2.71 -23.25 -2.43
C LEU A 180 2.92 -24.30 -3.54
N CYS A 181 1.91 -25.12 -3.84
CA CYS A 181 1.98 -26.11 -4.92
C CYS A 181 2.06 -25.45 -6.30
N ILE A 182 1.24 -24.42 -6.57
CA ILE A 182 1.18 -23.77 -7.89
C ILE A 182 2.23 -22.66 -8.08
N SER A 183 2.90 -22.21 -7.02
CA SER A 183 3.91 -21.16 -7.13
C SER A 183 5.06 -21.62 -8.02
N ARG A 184 5.32 -20.90 -9.12
CA ARG A 184 6.49 -21.16 -9.98
C ARG A 184 7.82 -21.05 -9.22
N TYR A 185 7.86 -20.23 -8.18
CA TYR A 185 9.01 -20.03 -7.31
C TYR A 185 8.60 -20.20 -5.85
N ARG A 186 9.19 -21.18 -5.15
CA ARG A 186 9.02 -21.34 -3.71
C ARG A 186 10.06 -20.53 -2.99
N HIS A 187 9.62 -19.51 -2.25
CA HIS A 187 10.49 -18.82 -1.30
C HIS A 187 10.73 -19.73 -0.11
N ASN A 188 11.87 -20.41 -0.09
CA ASN A 188 12.32 -21.14 1.09
C ASN A 188 12.91 -20.14 2.09
N ILE A 189 12.30 -20.00 3.26
CA ILE A 189 12.91 -19.24 4.36
C ILE A 189 13.89 -20.17 5.07
N CYS A 190 15.18 -19.94 4.88
CA CYS A 190 16.22 -20.64 5.63
C CYS A 190 16.43 -19.94 6.98
N VAL A 191 15.79 -20.45 8.04
CA VAL A 191 16.05 -19.99 9.41
C VAL A 191 17.27 -20.71 9.95
N VAL A 192 18.37 -19.98 10.15
CA VAL A 192 19.61 -20.53 10.73
C VAL A 192 19.72 -20.11 12.19
N LYS A 193 19.76 -21.07 13.11
CA LYS A 193 20.02 -20.81 14.54
C LYS A 193 21.52 -20.66 14.75
N LEU A 194 21.97 -19.48 15.15
CA LEU A 194 23.36 -19.23 15.52
C LEU A 194 23.56 -19.56 17.00
N SER A 195 24.54 -20.42 17.30
CA SER A 195 24.86 -20.86 18.67
C SER A 195 25.89 -19.96 19.37
N GLN A 196 26.65 -19.12 18.65
CA GLN A 196 27.64 -18.20 19.23
C GLN A 196 27.76 -16.88 18.44
N GLY A 197 27.75 -15.75 19.15
CA GLY A 197 28.26 -14.44 18.73
C GLY A 197 27.43 -13.64 17.70
N GLN A 198 27.00 -12.43 18.08
CA GLN A 198 26.34 -11.45 17.20
C GLN A 198 27.31 -10.82 16.18
N ARG A 199 27.73 -11.58 15.16
CA ARG A 199 28.32 -11.00 13.95
C ARG A 199 27.38 -11.26 12.77
N LYS A 200 26.93 -10.15 12.18
CA LYS A 200 26.00 -10.04 11.05
C LYS A 200 26.31 -11.08 9.98
N LEU A 201 25.40 -12.03 9.76
CA LEU A 201 25.51 -12.99 8.67
C LEU A 201 24.93 -12.36 7.40
N SER A 202 25.77 -12.24 6.38
CA SER A 202 25.45 -11.74 5.04
C SER A 202 25.78 -12.86 4.05
N GLY A 203 24.80 -13.32 3.28
CA GLY A 203 25.01 -14.39 2.30
C GLY A 203 24.02 -14.28 1.14
N ASN A 204 24.40 -14.84 -0.01
CA ASN A 204 23.55 -14.92 -1.19
C ASN A 204 22.70 -16.19 -1.11
N ALA A 205 21.39 -16.07 -1.31
CA ALA A 205 20.50 -17.21 -1.43
C ALA A 205 20.33 -17.57 -2.92
N ILE A 206 20.63 -18.82 -3.27
CA ILE A 206 20.37 -19.36 -4.61
C ILE A 206 19.17 -20.29 -4.49
N VAL A 207 18.08 -19.96 -5.18
CA VAL A 207 16.84 -20.76 -5.18
C VAL A 207 16.71 -21.41 -6.54
N PHE A 208 16.60 -22.74 -6.57
CA PHE A 208 16.36 -23.49 -7.79
C PHE A 208 14.86 -23.59 -8.07
N GLY A 209 14.47 -23.45 -9.34
CA GLY A 209 13.10 -23.76 -9.77
C GLY A 209 12.79 -25.25 -9.58
N GLN A 210 11.52 -25.60 -9.39
CA GLN A 210 11.14 -27.01 -9.42
C GLN A 210 11.36 -27.59 -10.82
N PRO A 211 11.91 -28.81 -10.94
CA PRO A 211 11.71 -29.58 -12.15
C PRO A 211 10.21 -29.84 -12.30
N ILE A 212 9.67 -29.43 -13.44
CA ILE A 212 8.34 -29.84 -13.90
C ILE A 212 8.36 -31.30 -14.31
#